data_AF-A0A948MKY3-F1
#
_entry.id   AF-A0A948MKY3-F1
#
_cell.length_a   1.000
_cell.length_b   1.000
_cell.length_c   1.000
_cell.angle_alpha   90.00
_cell.angle_beta   90.00
_cell.angle_gamma   90.00
#
_symmetry.space_group_name_H-M   'P 1'
#
loop_
_entity.id
_entity.type
_entity.pdbx_description
1 polymer ?
#
loop_
_entity_poly.entity_id
_entity_poly.type
_entity_poly.pdbx_seq_one_letter_code
_entity_poly.pdbx_strand_id
1 'polypeptide(L)'
;MAIKTRQQLLAWDLVEGLGDEAHKGIYFRLAKIYDEGFLREILSNVKNARNEGKIKSKDCGRYFMGILSSSAKATEDKKKKIYDKNIKNSTRKRSDFKKKSGTGKKSRKSGS
;
A
#
# COMPACT_ATOMS: atom_id res chain seq x y z
N MET A 1 16.47 -25.14 -12.33
CA MET A 1 15.78 -23.83 -12.29
C MET A 1 14.50 -24.03 -11.50
N ALA A 2 14.35 -23.44 -10.31
CA ALA A 2 13.17 -23.70 -9.47
C ALA A 2 11.91 -23.26 -10.22
N ILE A 3 10.96 -24.18 -10.39
CA ILE A 3 9.66 -23.92 -11.04
C ILE A 3 8.98 -22.83 -10.20
N LYS A 4 9.07 -21.58 -10.65
CA LYS A 4 8.33 -20.49 -10.01
C LYS A 4 6.85 -20.75 -10.28
N THR A 5 6.06 -20.86 -9.23
CA THR A 5 4.59 -20.98 -9.36
C THR A 5 4.06 -19.76 -10.12
N ARG A 6 2.96 -19.90 -10.87
CA ARG A 6 2.34 -18.82 -11.66
C ARG A 6 2.15 -17.52 -10.83
N GLN A 7 1.83 -17.67 -9.55
CA GLN A 7 1.71 -16.58 -8.57
C GLN A 7 3.05 -15.88 -8.26
N GLN A 8 4.16 -16.64 -8.21
CA GLN A 8 5.49 -16.06 -8.01
C GLN A 8 5.95 -15.28 -9.25
N LEU A 9 5.60 -15.74 -10.46
CA LEU A 9 5.86 -14.98 -11.69
C LEU A 9 5.07 -13.68 -11.71
N LEU A 10 3.77 -13.73 -11.35
CA LEU A 10 2.94 -12.53 -11.25
C LEU A 10 3.48 -11.54 -10.20
N ALA A 11 3.91 -12.01 -9.04
CA ALA A 11 4.47 -11.16 -8.00
C ALA A 11 5.76 -10.45 -8.46
N TRP A 12 6.60 -11.14 -9.23
CA TRP A 12 7.79 -10.54 -9.85
C TRP A 12 7.41 -9.51 -10.92
N ASP A 13 6.43 -9.82 -11.78
CA ASP A 13 5.92 -8.89 -12.80
C ASP A 13 5.36 -7.60 -12.17
N LEU A 14 4.71 -7.72 -11.01
CA LEU A 14 4.26 -6.56 -10.23
C LEU A 14 5.44 -5.74 -9.66
N VAL A 15 6.46 -6.40 -9.09
CA VAL A 15 7.64 -5.72 -8.54
C VAL A 15 8.38 -4.95 -9.61
N GLU A 16 8.67 -5.60 -10.74
CA GLU A 16 9.37 -5.00 -11.88
C GLU A 16 8.52 -3.92 -12.55
N GLY A 17 7.23 -4.20 -12.76
CA GLY A 17 6.30 -3.28 -13.39
C GLY A 17 6.06 -2.00 -12.59
N LEU A 18 6.15 -2.07 -11.26
CA LEU A 18 6.00 -0.92 -10.36
C LEU A 18 7.34 -0.28 -9.99
N GLY A 19 8.47 -0.97 -10.19
CA GLY A 19 9.80 -0.52 -9.77
C GLY A 19 9.93 -0.42 -8.25
N ASP A 20 9.19 -1.24 -7.49
CA ASP A 20 9.08 -1.14 -6.04
C ASP A 20 9.55 -2.45 -5.36
N GLU A 21 10.86 -2.62 -5.30
CA GLU A 21 11.48 -3.79 -4.65
C GLU A 21 11.30 -3.81 -3.13
N ALA A 22 11.17 -2.63 -2.51
CA ALA A 22 11.03 -2.49 -1.06
C ALA A 22 9.78 -3.23 -0.53
N HIS A 23 8.70 -3.25 -1.33
CA HIS A 23 7.44 -3.89 -0.97
C HIS A 23 7.22 -5.24 -1.64
N LYS A 24 8.26 -5.90 -2.18
CA LYS A 24 8.17 -7.22 -2.83
C LYS A 24 7.31 -8.22 -2.06
N GLY A 25 7.53 -8.34 -0.74
CA GLY A 25 6.79 -9.28 0.10
C GLY A 25 5.27 -9.04 0.14
N ILE A 26 4.83 -7.80 -0.06
CA ILE A 26 3.40 -7.45 -0.17
C ILE A 26 2.86 -7.94 -1.51
N TYR A 27 3.54 -7.68 -2.62
CA TYR A 27 3.12 -8.15 -3.95
C TYR A 27 3.03 -9.68 -4.04
N PHE A 28 3.94 -10.41 -3.37
CA PHE A 28 3.84 -11.86 -3.23
C PHE A 28 2.59 -12.32 -2.46
N ARG A 29 2.17 -11.57 -1.44
CA ARG A 29 0.91 -11.87 -0.73
C ARG A 29 -0.30 -11.55 -1.59
N LEU A 30 -0.27 -10.43 -2.32
CA LEU A 30 -1.35 -10.03 -3.21
C LEU A 30 -1.60 -11.04 -4.33
N ALA A 31 -0.53 -11.54 -4.96
CA ALA A 31 -0.61 -12.57 -6.00
C ALA A 31 -1.21 -13.91 -5.51
N LYS A 32 -1.28 -14.13 -4.19
CA LYS A 32 -1.95 -15.28 -3.58
C LYS A 32 -3.41 -15.03 -3.24
N ILE A 33 -3.79 -13.77 -2.99
CA ILE A 33 -5.12 -13.39 -2.49
C ILE A 33 -6.04 -12.98 -3.63
N TYR A 34 -5.50 -12.27 -4.62
CA TYR A 34 -6.25 -11.69 -5.72
C TYR A 34 -6.03 -12.46 -7.01
N ASP A 35 -7.02 -12.38 -7.89
CA ASP A 35 -6.96 -12.95 -9.22
C ASP A 35 -5.85 -12.27 -10.07
N GLU A 36 -5.23 -13.05 -10.95
CA GLU A 36 -4.16 -12.56 -11.81
C GLU A 36 -4.64 -11.45 -12.76
N GLY A 37 -5.81 -11.63 -13.38
CA GLY A 37 -6.38 -10.66 -14.31
C GLY A 37 -6.62 -9.32 -13.63
N PHE A 38 -7.16 -9.36 -12.42
CA PHE A 38 -7.41 -8.16 -11.61
C PHE A 38 -6.12 -7.40 -11.28
N LEU A 39 -5.06 -8.10 -10.85
CA LEU A 39 -3.78 -7.47 -10.54
C LEU A 39 -3.10 -6.90 -11.79
N ARG A 40 -3.20 -7.58 -12.93
CA ARG A 40 -2.69 -7.10 -14.22
C ARG A 40 -3.45 -5.87 -14.73
N GLU A 41 -4.77 -5.82 -14.54
CA GLU A 41 -5.60 -4.68 -14.90
C GLU A 41 -5.16 -3.42 -14.12
N ILE A 42 -4.97 -3.55 -12.81
CA ILE A 42 -4.47 -2.44 -11.99
C ILE A 42 -3.06 -2.03 -12.43
N LEU A 43 -2.17 -3.00 -12.70
CA LEU A 43 -0.83 -2.70 -13.19
C LEU A 43 -0.86 -1.94 -14.52
N SER A 44 -1.77 -2.30 -15.43
CA SER A 44 -1.99 -1.59 -16.70
C SER A 44 -2.43 -0.14 -16.45
N ASN A 45 -3.36 0.08 -15.52
CA ASN A 45 -3.81 1.42 -15.16
C ASN A 45 -2.68 2.29 -14.59
N VAL A 46 -1.79 1.70 -13.78
CA VAL A 46 -0.60 2.40 -13.26
C VAL A 46 0.38 2.74 -14.38
N LYS A 47 0.65 1.80 -15.31
CA LYS A 47 1.51 2.04 -16.47
C LYS A 47 0.95 3.15 -17.36
N ASN A 48 -0.35 3.15 -17.63
CA ASN A 48 -1.01 4.21 -18.40
C ASN A 48 -0.89 5.56 -17.68
N ALA A 49 -1.19 5.63 -16.39
CA ALA A 49 -1.06 6.86 -15.61
C ALA A 49 0.38 7.40 -15.59
N ARG A 50 1.39 6.51 -15.59
CA ARG A 50 2.81 6.89 -15.70
C ARG A 50 3.13 7.43 -17.09
N ASN A 51 2.68 6.76 -18.14
CA ASN A 51 2.90 7.19 -19.53
C ASN A 51 2.23 8.53 -19.84
N GLU A 52 1.07 8.78 -19.24
CA GLU A 52 0.36 10.07 -19.29
C GLU A 52 1.00 11.16 -18.42
N GLY A 53 2.07 10.86 -17.67
CA GLY A 53 2.74 11.80 -16.79
C GLY A 53 1.96 12.17 -15.52
N LYS A 54 0.85 11.49 -15.21
CA LYS A 54 0.03 11.74 -14.01
C LYS A 54 0.74 11.33 -12.73
N ILE A 55 1.64 10.33 -12.80
CA ILE A 55 2.39 9.82 -11.66
C ILE A 55 3.87 9.65 -12.00
N LYS A 56 4.74 9.81 -11.00
CA LYS A 56 6.18 9.57 -11.13
C LYS A 56 6.48 8.08 -10.92
N SER A 57 7.60 7.59 -11.46
CA SER A 57 8.04 6.21 -11.31
C SER A 57 8.09 5.77 -9.84
N LYS A 58 8.59 6.65 -8.95
CA LYS A 58 8.68 6.39 -7.50
C LYS A 58 7.33 6.24 -6.79
N ASP A 59 6.26 6.78 -7.39
CA ASP A 59 4.92 6.79 -6.81
C ASP A 59 4.05 5.65 -7.37
N CYS A 60 4.56 4.85 -8.31
CA CYS A 60 3.82 3.76 -8.96
C CYS A 60 3.33 2.72 -7.96
N GLY A 61 4.18 2.28 -7.02
CA GLY A 61 3.77 1.32 -5.96
C GLY A 61 2.67 1.88 -5.05
N ARG A 62 2.76 3.15 -4.65
CA ARG A 62 1.74 3.82 -3.83
C ARG A 62 0.42 3.97 -4.60
N TYR A 63 0.49 4.34 -5.87
CA TYR A 63 -0.68 4.48 -6.73
C TYR A 63 -1.37 3.14 -6.97
N PHE A 64 -0.60 2.08 -7.23
CA PHE A 64 -1.08 0.70 -7.32
C PHE A 64 -1.85 0.28 -6.07
N MET A 65 -1.25 0.47 -4.88
CA MET A 65 -1.92 0.15 -3.61
C MET A 65 -3.19 0.98 -3.38
N GLY A 66 -3.20 2.24 -3.85
CA GLY A 66 -4.38 3.11 -3.78
C GLY A 66 -5.54 2.60 -4.63
N ILE A 67 -5.27 2.20 -5.88
CA ILE A 67 -6.28 1.58 -6.75
C ILE A 67 -6.73 0.25 -6.16
N LEU A 68 -5.79 -0.61 -5.75
CA LEU A 68 -6.09 -1.90 -5.15
C LEU A 68 -7.00 -1.75 -3.92
N SER A 69 -6.72 -0.79 -3.02
CA SER A 69 -7.57 -0.54 -1.85
C SER A 69 -8.96 -0.03 -2.24
N SER A 70 -9.05 0.82 -3.26
CA SER A 70 -10.32 1.37 -3.74
C SER A 70 -11.17 0.31 -4.45
N SER A 71 -10.56 -0.48 -5.33
CA SER A 71 -11.20 -1.60 -6.02
C SER A 71 -11.53 -2.74 -5.07
N ALA A 72 -10.70 -2.99 -4.03
CA ALA A 72 -11.02 -3.94 -2.98
C ALA A 72 -12.23 -3.48 -2.16
N LYS A 73 -12.37 -2.18 -1.86
CA LYS A 73 -13.59 -1.64 -1.22
C LYS A 73 -14.82 -1.77 -2.12
N ALA A 74 -14.69 -1.47 -3.42
CA ALA A 74 -15.77 -1.68 -4.38
C ALA A 74 -16.13 -3.17 -4.55
N THR A 75 -15.15 -4.07 -4.37
CA THR A 75 -15.37 -5.51 -4.38
C THR A 75 -15.86 -6.03 -3.04
N GLU A 76 -15.55 -5.37 -1.92
CA GLU A 76 -16.07 -5.66 -0.58
C GLU A 76 -17.55 -5.36 -0.50
N ASP A 77 -18.11 -4.37 -1.21
CA ASP A 77 -19.58 -4.29 -1.33
C ASP A 77 -20.20 -5.53 -2.01
N LYS A 78 -19.43 -6.24 -2.86
CA LYS A 78 -19.82 -7.53 -3.46
C LYS A 78 -19.39 -8.77 -2.63
N LYS A 79 -18.36 -8.66 -1.78
CA LYS A 79 -17.79 -9.75 -0.96
C LYS A 79 -18.11 -9.65 0.54
N LYS A 80 -18.75 -8.58 1.03
CA LYS A 80 -19.16 -8.39 2.44
C LYS A 80 -20.15 -9.46 2.90
N LYS A 81 -20.90 -10.07 1.98
CA LYS A 81 -21.72 -11.24 2.31
C LYS A 81 -20.90 -12.49 2.66
N ILE A 82 -19.59 -12.54 2.38
CA ILE A 82 -18.76 -13.74 2.56
C ILE A 82 -17.70 -13.56 3.66
N TYR A 83 -17.18 -12.35 3.91
CA TYR A 83 -15.99 -12.16 4.77
C TYR A 83 -16.22 -11.40 6.10
N ASP A 84 -17.45 -11.02 6.45
CA ASP A 84 -17.75 -10.24 7.68
C ASP A 84 -17.53 -11.01 9.00
N LYS A 85 -17.12 -12.28 8.98
CA LYS A 85 -17.06 -13.09 10.21
C LYS A 85 -15.74 -13.16 10.97
N ASN A 86 -14.58 -12.66 10.47
CA ASN A 86 -13.31 -13.01 11.14
C ASN A 86 -12.14 -12.02 11.10
N ILE A 87 -12.37 -10.71 11.19
CA ILE A 87 -11.26 -9.78 11.54
C ILE A 87 -11.61 -9.06 12.84
N LYS A 88 -11.32 -9.74 13.96
CA LYS A 88 -11.29 -9.12 15.28
C LYS A 88 -10.25 -7.99 15.29
N ASN A 89 -10.76 -6.82 15.61
CA ASN A 89 -10.10 -5.57 15.92
C ASN A 89 -8.86 -5.77 16.83
N SER A 90 -7.64 -5.59 16.29
CA SER A 90 -6.42 -5.48 17.10
C SER A 90 -5.95 -4.03 17.11
N THR A 91 -6.59 -3.23 17.95
CA THR A 91 -6.15 -1.90 18.36
C THR A 91 -4.80 -2.00 19.08
N ARG A 92 -3.68 -1.91 18.37
CA ARG A 92 -2.36 -1.73 19.01
C ARG A 92 -1.92 -0.28 18.87
N LYS A 93 -2.41 0.55 19.80
CA LYS A 93 -1.78 1.83 20.14
C LYS A 93 -0.28 1.57 20.38
N ARG A 94 0.59 2.16 19.57
CA ARG A 94 1.99 2.39 19.95
C ARG A 94 2.12 3.85 20.32
N SER A 95 2.19 4.07 21.61
CA SER A 95 2.59 5.31 22.26
C SER A 95 4.08 5.59 22.00
N ASP A 96 4.45 6.85 22.22
CA ASP A 96 5.81 7.34 22.44
C ASP A 96 6.65 7.75 21.21
N PHE A 97 6.14 8.70 20.42
CA PHE A 97 7.02 9.62 19.70
C PHE A 97 7.35 10.82 20.60
N LYS A 98 8.53 10.78 21.22
CA LYS A 98 9.13 11.85 22.02
C LYS A 98 9.31 13.11 21.15
N LYS A 99 8.29 13.98 21.10
CA LYS A 99 8.39 15.32 20.49
C LYS A 99 9.37 16.16 21.33
N LYS A 100 10.46 16.61 20.71
CA LYS A 100 11.34 17.67 21.23
C LYS A 100 10.50 18.90 21.56
N SER A 101 10.35 19.22 22.85
CA SER A 101 9.78 20.48 23.32
C SER A 101 10.81 21.59 23.14
N GLY A 102 10.87 22.16 21.94
CA GLY A 102 11.44 23.48 21.73
C GLY A 102 10.47 24.53 22.25
N THR A 103 10.42 24.72 23.57
CA THR A 103 9.60 25.78 24.18
C THR A 103 10.42 27.05 24.24
N GLY A 104 9.99 28.04 23.46
CA GLY A 104 10.66 29.32 23.29
C GLY A 104 10.91 30.08 24.59
N LYS A 105 12.05 30.77 24.61
CA LYS A 105 12.39 31.89 25.47
C LYS A 105 11.17 32.82 25.62
N LYS A 106 10.57 32.85 26.81
CA LYS A 106 9.63 33.89 27.21
C LYS A 106 10.31 34.72 28.30
N SER A 107 10.85 35.86 27.89
CA SER A 107 11.27 36.93 28.81
C SER A 107 10.05 37.41 29.58
N ARG A 108 10.12 37.40 30.92
CA ARG A 108 9.27 38.21 31.78
C ARG A 108 10.15 39.00 32.73
N LYS A 109 10.01 40.31 32.59
CA LYS A 109 10.53 41.40 33.40
C LYS A 109 9.66 41.53 34.67
N SER A 110 10.22 42.21 35.68
CA SER A 110 9.65 42.67 36.98
C SER A 110 9.24 41.56 37.97
N GLY A 111 9.57 41.61 39.26
CA GLY A 111 10.19 42.61 40.11
C GLY A 111 9.65 42.44 41.53
N SER A 112 10.54 42.42 42.53
CA SER A 112 10.38 42.73 43.96
C SER A 112 11.64 42.31 44.69
#